data_AF-A0A933IXJ3-F1
#
_entry.id   AF-A0A933IXJ3-F1
#
_cell.length_a   1.000
_cell.length_b   1.000
_cell.length_c   1.000
_cell.angle_alpha   90.00
_cell.angle_beta   90.00
_cell.angle_gamma   90.00
#
_symmetry.space_group_name_H-M   'P 1'
#
loop_
_entity.id
_entity.type
_entity.pdbx_description
1 polymer ?
#
loop_
_entity_poly.entity_id
_entity_poly.type
_entity_poly.pdbx_seq_one_letter_code
_entity_poly.pdbx_strand_id
1 'polypeptide(L)'
;MNASVLRRRWQWIVLSLVVLASRLYLLRIYDVELSQDGFEAVRTLTILQTQGLDAIPRDLLDRFILHPLYMLLLLLWRIAIPAPVDFYLAARFLSTLLACVAVILMFEFTRRAFGEIAAWVAALLLAFAPSFLWESVTILSSTLFLALYLAVLLALVQSRFRLAALLAYLAAITRYEGIVLVALVFLALWRPKGLGSSAGAGKPFGSRPLAEWLTAVAFALAFPLTLMATGWLAAGNALEFLGAQSMAGIWLRFLAPGDLLFISACSERQSRSFVAGRAL
;
A
#
# COMPACT_ATOMS: atom_id res chain seq x y z
N MET A 1 -21.57 20.67 -28.05
CA MET A 1 -20.78 19.90 -27.07
C MET A 1 -21.06 18.42 -27.28
N ASN A 2 -20.06 17.57 -27.49
CA ASN A 2 -20.26 16.17 -27.90
C ASN A 2 -20.93 15.34 -26.78
N ALA A 3 -21.96 14.56 -27.12
CA ALA A 3 -22.70 13.71 -26.18
C ALA A 3 -21.79 12.74 -25.38
N SER A 4 -20.69 12.28 -25.99
CA SER A 4 -19.69 11.42 -25.33
C SER A 4 -18.94 12.11 -24.20
N VAL A 5 -18.64 13.41 -24.34
CA VAL A 5 -17.96 14.20 -23.30
C VAL A 5 -18.91 14.43 -22.12
N LEU A 6 -20.18 14.74 -22.41
CA LEU A 6 -21.20 14.91 -21.38
C LEU A 6 -21.42 13.61 -20.59
N ARG A 7 -21.56 12.48 -21.29
CA ARG A 7 -21.69 11.15 -20.65
C ARG A 7 -20.48 10.83 -19.76
N ARG A 8 -19.26 11.07 -20.23
CA ARG A 8 -18.05 10.85 -19.41
C ARG A 8 -18.06 11.73 -18.16
N ARG A 9 -18.37 13.02 -18.28
CA ARG A 9 -18.45 13.94 -17.13
C ARG A 9 -19.49 13.48 -16.11
N TRP A 10 -20.66 13.06 -16.59
CA TRP A 10 -21.73 12.53 -15.74
C TRP A 10 -21.27 11.31 -14.93
N GLN A 11 -20.59 10.36 -15.58
CA GLN A 11 -20.05 9.17 -14.90
C GLN A 11 -19.08 9.52 -13.77
N TRP A 12 -18.19 10.47 -14.00
CA TRP A 12 -17.24 10.95 -12.99
C TRP A 12 -17.95 11.60 -11.81
N ILE A 13 -18.99 12.41 -12.07
CA ILE A 13 -19.78 13.05 -11.01
C ILE A 13 -20.49 11.98 -10.18
N VAL A 14 -21.18 11.04 -10.81
CA VAL A 14 -21.91 9.96 -10.12
C VAL A 14 -20.96 9.10 -9.30
N LEU A 15 -19.84 8.66 -9.88
CA LEU A 15 -18.84 7.85 -9.19
C LEU A 15 -18.27 8.60 -7.98
N SER A 16 -17.88 9.86 -8.16
CA SER A 16 -17.34 10.67 -7.07
C SER A 16 -18.36 10.88 -5.96
N LEU A 17 -19.64 11.11 -6.31
CA LEU A 17 -20.70 11.32 -5.34
C LEU A 17 -20.99 10.05 -4.54
N VAL A 18 -21.11 8.89 -5.19
CA VAL A 18 -21.36 7.60 -4.50
C VAL A 18 -20.22 7.27 -3.54
N VAL A 19 -18.98 7.44 -4.00
CA VAL A 19 -17.80 7.13 -3.22
C VAL A 19 -17.61 8.12 -2.08
N LEU A 20 -17.80 9.42 -2.31
CA LEU A 20 -17.68 10.44 -1.27
C LEU A 20 -18.80 10.32 -0.22
N ALA A 21 -20.04 10.12 -0.65
CA ALA A 21 -21.20 10.05 0.26
C ALA A 21 -21.09 8.85 1.21
N SER A 22 -20.74 7.67 0.69
CA SER A 22 -20.54 6.47 1.51
C SER A 22 -19.43 6.67 2.55
N ARG A 23 -18.33 7.33 2.17
CA ARG A 23 -17.19 7.57 3.08
C ARG A 23 -17.48 8.65 4.12
N LEU A 24 -18.13 9.74 3.75
CA LEU A 24 -18.54 10.79 4.69
C LEU A 24 -19.56 10.27 5.71
N TYR A 25 -20.48 9.41 5.27
CA TYR A 25 -21.41 8.72 6.16
C TYR A 25 -20.67 7.86 7.19
N LEU A 26 -19.66 7.10 6.75
CA LEU A 26 -18.85 6.30 7.67
C LEU A 26 -18.03 7.16 8.63
N LEU A 27 -17.39 8.23 8.16
CA LEU A 27 -16.66 9.15 9.04
C LEU A 27 -17.54 9.73 10.15
N ARG A 28 -18.84 9.93 9.86
CA ARG A 28 -19.80 10.45 10.84
C ARG A 28 -20.28 9.42 11.85
N ILE A 29 -20.49 8.17 11.43
CA ILE A 29 -21.09 7.12 12.27
C ILE A 29 -20.05 6.40 13.10
N TYR A 30 -18.90 6.17 12.50
CA TYR A 30 -17.84 5.43 13.12
C TYR A 30 -16.96 6.40 13.92
N ASP A 31 -17.34 6.62 15.19
CA ASP A 31 -16.41 6.99 16.26
C ASP A 31 -15.55 5.76 16.62
N VAL A 32 -14.91 5.18 15.60
CA VAL A 32 -14.17 3.92 15.72
C VAL A 32 -13.02 4.12 16.69
N GLU A 33 -13.03 3.29 17.73
CA GLU A 33 -11.85 2.93 18.52
C GLU A 33 -10.71 2.69 17.53
N LEU A 34 -9.74 3.61 17.52
CA LEU A 34 -8.70 3.64 16.51
C LEU A 34 -8.05 2.27 16.40
N SER A 35 -7.88 1.79 15.16
CA SER A 35 -6.92 0.72 14.91
C SER A 35 -5.61 1.13 15.57
N GLN A 36 -5.06 0.26 16.41
CA GLN A 36 -3.87 0.54 17.21
C GLN A 36 -2.75 1.15 16.36
N ASP A 37 -2.57 0.66 15.13
CA ASP A 37 -1.58 1.17 14.16
C ASP A 37 -1.74 2.64 13.79
N GLY A 38 -2.98 3.08 13.59
CA GLY A 38 -3.30 4.46 13.25
C GLY A 38 -3.08 5.41 14.41
N PHE A 39 -3.40 4.98 15.63
CA PHE A 39 -3.12 5.75 16.83
C PHE A 39 -1.61 5.90 17.05
N GLU A 40 -0.86 4.81 16.88
CA GLU A 40 0.58 4.81 17.01
C GLU A 40 1.26 5.71 15.96
N ALA A 41 0.80 5.73 14.70
CA ALA A 41 1.33 6.63 13.68
C ALA A 41 1.13 8.11 14.04
N VAL A 42 -0.07 8.49 14.48
CA VAL A 42 -0.36 9.88 14.89
C VAL A 42 0.41 10.25 16.16
N ARG A 43 0.51 9.34 17.12
CA ARG A 43 1.30 9.52 18.34
C ARG A 43 2.78 9.74 18.02
N THR A 44 3.34 8.96 17.09
CA THR A 44 4.72 9.09 16.62
C THR A 44 4.98 10.49 16.08
N LEU A 45 4.10 10.99 15.21
CA LEU A 45 4.23 12.33 14.64
C LEU A 45 4.08 13.43 15.70
N THR A 46 3.20 13.23 16.68
CA THR A 46 3.01 14.18 17.79
C THR A 46 4.25 14.26 18.67
N ILE A 47 4.85 13.11 19.01
CA ILE A 47 6.11 13.05 19.78
C ILE A 47 7.24 13.69 19.00
N LEU A 48 7.40 13.33 17.72
CA LEU A 48 8.42 13.90 16.84
C LEU A 48 8.36 15.44 16.79
N GLN A 49 7.15 16.01 16.74
CA GLN A 49 6.94 17.46 16.70
C GLN A 49 7.19 18.16 18.03
N THR A 50 6.78 17.55 19.15
CA THR A 50 6.79 18.21 20.46
C THR A 50 8.06 17.96 21.25
N GLN A 51 8.69 16.80 21.06
CA GLN A 51 9.81 16.31 21.85
C GLN A 51 11.06 16.00 21.02
N GLY A 52 10.94 16.00 19.68
CA GLY A 52 12.05 15.67 18.78
C GLY A 52 12.21 14.16 18.54
N LEU A 53 13.23 13.79 17.75
CA LEU A 53 13.44 12.42 17.28
C LEU A 53 13.92 11.49 18.39
N ASP A 54 14.73 11.99 19.32
CA ASP A 54 15.31 11.20 20.43
C ASP A 54 14.26 10.72 21.44
N ALA A 55 13.06 11.32 21.44
CA ALA A 55 11.96 10.96 22.31
C ALA A 55 11.05 9.87 21.74
N ILE A 56 11.26 9.45 20.49
CA ILE A 56 10.41 8.46 19.83
C ILE A 56 10.72 7.06 20.37
N PRO A 57 9.73 6.34 20.96
CA PRO A 57 9.88 4.95 21.33
C PRO A 57 10.35 4.09 20.14
N ARG A 58 11.27 3.14 20.37
CA ARG A 58 11.84 2.30 19.31
C ARG A 58 10.79 1.54 18.49
N ASP A 59 9.74 1.07 19.14
CA ASP A 59 8.59 0.40 18.50
C ASP A 59 7.87 1.30 17.48
N LEU A 60 7.75 2.59 17.78
CA LEU A 60 7.18 3.58 16.86
C LEU A 60 8.14 3.91 15.70
N LEU A 61 9.45 3.94 15.99
CA LEU A 61 10.49 4.13 14.99
C LEU A 61 10.54 2.97 14.00
N ASP A 62 10.41 1.73 14.46
CA ASP A 62 10.37 0.54 13.59
C ASP A 62 9.21 0.62 12.60
N ARG A 63 8.03 1.05 13.05
CA ARG A 63 6.87 1.28 12.16
C ARG A 63 7.12 2.37 11.12
N PHE A 64 7.86 3.42 11.49
CA PHE A 64 8.27 4.46 10.55
C PHE A 64 9.19 3.90 9.46
N ILE A 65 10.13 3.02 9.83
CA ILE A 65 11.04 2.34 8.89
C ILE A 65 10.25 1.40 7.96
N LEU A 66 9.17 0.77 8.45
CA LEU A 66 8.34 -0.15 7.67
C LEU A 66 7.43 0.54 6.63
N HIS A 67 6.96 1.75 6.92
CA HIS A 67 6.01 2.48 6.06
C HIS A 67 6.44 3.93 5.76
N PRO A 68 7.67 4.17 5.27
CA PRO A 68 8.25 5.50 5.19
C PRO A 68 7.44 6.46 4.32
N LEU A 69 6.89 6.01 3.18
CA LEU A 69 6.10 6.88 2.32
C LEU A 69 4.79 7.33 2.96
N TYR A 70 4.12 6.44 3.71
CA TYR A 70 2.88 6.78 4.38
C TYR A 70 3.12 7.78 5.52
N MET A 71 4.18 7.58 6.30
CA MET A 71 4.55 8.52 7.36
C MET A 71 4.97 9.88 6.81
N LEU A 72 5.73 9.92 5.71
CA LEU A 72 6.06 11.16 5.02
C LEU A 72 4.79 11.89 4.54
N LEU A 73 3.83 11.14 3.98
CA LEU A 73 2.57 11.70 3.54
C LEU A 73 1.77 12.29 4.71
N LEU A 74 1.69 11.60 5.85
CA LEU A 74 1.03 12.11 7.06
C LEU A 74 1.74 13.34 7.62
N LEU A 75 3.07 13.40 7.58
CA LEU A 75 3.84 14.57 8.00
C LEU A 75 3.56 15.78 7.09
N LEU A 76 3.58 15.59 5.77
CA LEU A 76 3.23 16.65 4.82
C LEU A 76 1.78 17.11 5.01
N TRP A 77 0.88 16.18 5.27
CA TRP A 77 -0.51 16.47 5.56
C TRP A 77 -0.65 17.30 6.85
N ARG A 78 0.07 16.95 7.91
CA ARG A 78 0.12 17.70 9.17
C ARG A 78 0.56 19.15 8.97
N ILE A 79 1.58 19.38 8.13
CA ILE A 79 2.08 20.73 7.81
C ILE A 79 1.03 21.55 7.06
N ALA A 80 0.23 20.92 6.20
CA ALA A 80 -0.80 21.59 5.40
C ALA A 80 -2.06 21.95 6.21
N ILE A 81 -2.30 21.30 7.35
CA ILE A 81 -3.52 21.47 8.14
C ILE A 81 -3.34 22.59 9.18
N PRO A 82 -4.31 23.51 9.32
CA PRO A 82 -4.28 24.52 10.39
C PRO A 82 -4.22 23.89 11.78
N ALA A 83 -3.40 24.47 12.67
CA ALA A 83 -3.26 24.05 14.07
C ALA A 83 -4.57 23.81 14.87
N PRO A 84 -5.68 24.56 14.68
CA PRO A 84 -6.92 24.31 15.43
C PRO A 84 -7.68 23.06 14.99
N VAL A 85 -7.34 22.45 13.85
CA VAL A 85 -8.01 21.24 13.36
C VAL A 85 -7.38 20.02 14.02
N ASP A 86 -8.22 19.14 14.57
CA ASP A 86 -7.77 17.86 15.12
C ASP A 86 -7.07 17.03 14.02
N PHE A 87 -5.81 16.69 14.27
CA PHE A 87 -5.00 15.93 13.33
C PHE A 87 -5.51 14.52 13.12
N TYR A 88 -6.10 13.90 14.14
CA TYR A 88 -6.67 12.56 14.00
C TYR A 88 -7.78 12.55 12.98
N LEU A 89 -8.74 13.47 13.11
CA LEU A 89 -9.83 13.64 12.15
C LEU A 89 -9.28 13.92 10.75
N ALA A 90 -8.26 14.77 10.66
CA ALA A 90 -7.67 15.12 9.37
C ALA A 90 -6.90 13.95 8.72
N ALA A 91 -6.20 13.12 9.49
CA ALA A 91 -5.53 11.90 9.00
C ALA A 91 -6.54 10.82 8.55
N ARG A 92 -7.67 10.69 9.26
CA ARG A 92 -8.80 9.84 8.82
C ARG A 92 -9.37 10.33 7.50
N PHE A 93 -9.55 11.64 7.38
CA PHE A 93 -10.01 12.25 6.12
C PHE A 93 -9.05 11.97 4.96
N LEU A 94 -7.74 12.05 5.18
CA LEU A 94 -6.74 11.67 4.16
C LEU A 94 -6.89 10.20 3.73
N SER A 95 -7.02 9.28 4.68
CA SER A 95 -7.19 7.85 4.39
C SER A 95 -8.47 7.59 3.59
N THR A 96 -9.54 8.32 3.92
CA THR A 96 -10.79 8.34 3.16
C THR A 96 -10.59 8.87 1.73
N LEU A 97 -9.86 9.97 1.55
CA LEU A 97 -9.55 10.50 0.21
C LEU A 97 -8.76 9.48 -0.63
N LEU A 98 -7.78 8.82 -0.04
CA LEU A 98 -6.99 7.77 -0.71
C LEU A 98 -7.87 6.58 -1.11
N ALA A 99 -8.81 6.19 -0.24
CA ALA A 99 -9.80 5.16 -0.56
C ALA A 99 -10.71 5.59 -1.73
N CYS A 100 -11.11 6.87 -1.80
CA CYS A 100 -11.86 7.39 -2.94
C CYS A 100 -11.07 7.27 -4.24
N VAL A 101 -9.78 7.64 -4.19
CA VAL A 101 -8.86 7.52 -5.33
C VAL A 101 -8.73 6.05 -5.75
N ALA A 102 -8.61 5.11 -4.82
CA ALA A 102 -8.54 3.69 -5.13
C ALA A 102 -9.80 3.19 -5.88
N VAL A 103 -11.01 3.57 -5.46
CA VAL A 103 -12.24 3.19 -6.19
C VAL A 103 -12.26 3.76 -7.61
N ILE A 104 -11.85 5.02 -7.76
CA ILE A 104 -11.72 5.66 -9.07
C ILE A 104 -10.73 4.92 -9.96
N LEU A 105 -9.58 4.54 -9.42
CA LEU A 105 -8.56 3.78 -10.15
C LEU A 105 -9.06 2.37 -10.52
N MET A 106 -9.83 1.72 -9.63
CA MET A 106 -10.46 0.43 -9.90
C MET A 106 -11.43 0.52 -11.08
N PHE A 107 -12.29 1.55 -11.09
CA PHE A 107 -13.18 1.83 -12.20
C PHE A 107 -12.38 2.01 -13.50
N GLU A 108 -11.37 2.87 -13.50
CA GLU A 108 -10.63 3.19 -14.73
C GLU A 108 -9.78 2.03 -15.25
N PHE A 109 -9.17 1.25 -14.35
CA PHE A 109 -8.46 0.02 -14.69
C PHE A 109 -9.41 -0.99 -15.33
N THR A 110 -10.51 -1.29 -14.66
CA THR A 110 -11.50 -2.29 -15.12
C THR A 110 -12.17 -1.84 -16.42
N ARG A 111 -12.44 -0.53 -16.59
CA ARG A 111 -13.04 0.03 -17.81
C ARG A 111 -12.15 -0.20 -19.03
N ARG A 112 -10.84 -0.04 -18.86
CA ARG A 112 -9.87 -0.25 -19.94
C ARG A 112 -9.60 -1.72 -20.23
N ALA A 113 -9.64 -2.57 -19.22
CA ALA A 113 -9.33 -3.99 -19.37
C ALA A 113 -10.55 -4.84 -19.79
N PHE A 114 -11.73 -4.53 -19.27
CA PHE A 114 -12.92 -5.39 -19.36
C PHE A 114 -14.19 -4.66 -19.82
N GLY A 115 -14.11 -3.34 -20.06
CA GLY A 115 -15.24 -2.53 -20.51
C GLY A 115 -16.06 -1.88 -19.39
N GLU A 116 -17.03 -1.07 -19.79
CA GLU A 116 -17.69 -0.10 -18.91
C GLU A 116 -18.61 -0.71 -17.85
N ILE A 117 -19.37 -1.75 -18.19
CA ILE A 117 -20.30 -2.40 -17.26
C ILE A 117 -19.53 -3.09 -16.13
N ALA A 118 -18.49 -3.86 -16.50
CA ALA A 118 -17.61 -4.51 -15.53
C ALA A 118 -16.95 -3.48 -14.60
N ALA A 119 -16.59 -2.30 -15.12
CA ALA A 119 -16.00 -1.22 -14.34
C ALA A 119 -16.94 -0.70 -13.25
N TRP A 120 -18.20 -0.47 -13.58
CA TRP A 120 -19.21 -0.04 -12.59
C TRP A 120 -19.39 -1.10 -11.51
N VAL A 121 -19.53 -2.36 -11.89
CA VAL A 121 -19.68 -3.47 -10.93
C VAL A 121 -18.47 -3.55 -10.01
N ALA A 122 -17.26 -3.55 -10.56
CA ALA A 122 -16.02 -3.62 -9.77
C ALA A 122 -15.86 -2.42 -8.82
N ALA A 123 -16.14 -1.21 -9.30
CA ALA A 123 -16.04 0.00 -8.49
C ALA A 123 -17.07 0.02 -7.36
N LEU A 124 -18.31 -0.40 -7.61
CA LEU A 124 -19.36 -0.51 -6.59
C LEU A 124 -19.03 -1.60 -5.56
N LEU A 125 -18.61 -2.79 -6.02
CA LEU A 125 -18.20 -3.87 -5.12
C LEU A 125 -17.06 -3.42 -4.21
N LEU A 126 -16.04 -2.76 -4.74
CA LEU A 126 -14.96 -2.22 -3.92
C LEU A 126 -15.48 -1.09 -3.00
N ALA A 127 -16.29 -0.17 -3.52
CA ALA A 127 -16.81 0.96 -2.75
C ALA A 127 -17.60 0.51 -1.52
N PHE A 128 -18.33 -0.61 -1.60
CA PHE A 128 -19.17 -1.15 -0.53
C PHE A 128 -18.61 -2.40 0.15
N ALA A 129 -17.39 -2.84 -0.19
CA ALA A 129 -16.74 -3.98 0.45
C ALA A 129 -16.49 -3.69 1.94
N PRO A 130 -17.07 -4.45 2.90
CA PRO A 130 -17.00 -4.11 4.33
C PRO A 130 -15.58 -3.94 4.88
N SER A 131 -14.65 -4.82 4.46
CA SER A 131 -13.24 -4.71 4.85
C SER A 131 -12.61 -3.40 4.36
N PHE A 132 -12.88 -3.02 3.12
CA PHE A 132 -12.40 -1.76 2.57
C PHE A 132 -13.07 -0.54 3.19
N LEU A 133 -14.36 -0.64 3.56
CA LEU A 133 -15.04 0.39 4.33
C LEU A 133 -14.32 0.66 5.65
N TRP A 134 -14.03 -0.42 6.39
CA TRP A 134 -13.30 -0.35 7.65
C TRP A 134 -11.91 0.28 7.47
N GLU A 135 -11.12 -0.24 6.53
CA GLU A 135 -9.77 0.26 6.28
C GLU A 135 -9.76 1.74 5.84
N SER A 136 -10.79 2.19 5.12
CA SER A 136 -10.86 3.58 4.61
C SER A 136 -11.07 4.64 5.68
N VAL A 137 -11.62 4.28 6.84
CA VAL A 137 -11.86 5.21 7.96
C VAL A 137 -10.79 5.13 9.03
N THR A 138 -9.99 4.06 9.01
CA THR A 138 -8.80 3.88 9.86
C THR A 138 -7.57 4.52 9.22
N ILE A 139 -6.61 4.96 10.04
CA ILE A 139 -5.35 5.57 9.60
C ILE A 139 -4.37 4.44 9.26
N LEU A 140 -4.58 3.78 8.12
CA LEU A 140 -3.80 2.62 7.67
C LEU A 140 -3.09 2.87 6.34
N SER A 141 -1.85 2.37 6.25
CA SER A 141 -1.04 2.39 5.03
C SER A 141 -1.61 1.51 3.90
N SER A 142 -2.50 0.57 4.22
CA SER A 142 -3.16 -0.32 3.25
C SER A 142 -3.98 0.43 2.20
N THR A 143 -4.63 1.53 2.59
CA THR A 143 -5.43 2.36 1.67
C THR A 143 -4.57 3.04 0.61
N LEU A 144 -3.44 3.65 1.03
CA LEU A 144 -2.44 4.22 0.12
C LEU A 144 -1.85 3.14 -0.78
N PHE A 145 -1.49 1.99 -0.19
CA PHE A 145 -0.95 0.86 -0.94
C PHE A 145 -1.90 0.37 -2.02
N LEU A 146 -3.19 0.19 -1.71
CA LEU A 146 -4.19 -0.24 -2.69
C LEU A 146 -4.35 0.78 -3.84
N ALA A 147 -4.36 2.07 -3.52
CA ALA A 147 -4.40 3.11 -4.54
C ALA A 147 -3.18 3.02 -5.48
N LEU A 148 -1.98 2.89 -4.93
CA LEU A 148 -0.76 2.72 -5.72
C LEU A 148 -0.75 1.41 -6.52
N TYR A 149 -1.23 0.31 -5.94
CA TYR A 149 -1.39 -0.99 -6.60
C TYR A 149 -2.26 -0.87 -7.86
N LEU A 150 -3.45 -0.26 -7.74
CA LEU A 150 -4.36 -0.05 -8.86
C LEU A 150 -3.77 0.94 -9.89
N ALA A 151 -3.03 1.95 -9.43
CA ALA A 151 -2.32 2.87 -10.32
C ALA A 151 -1.22 2.17 -11.15
N VAL A 152 -0.48 1.23 -10.56
CA VAL A 152 0.49 0.38 -11.28
C VAL A 152 -0.22 -0.44 -12.34
N LEU A 153 -1.28 -1.15 -11.98
CA LEU A 153 -2.04 -1.96 -12.94
C LEU A 153 -2.61 -1.12 -14.08
N LEU A 154 -3.16 0.04 -13.77
CA LEU A 154 -3.65 0.99 -14.76
C LEU A 154 -2.53 1.49 -15.68
N ALA A 155 -1.36 1.82 -15.14
CA ALA A 155 -0.20 2.24 -15.93
C ALA A 155 0.31 1.12 -16.84
N LEU A 156 0.29 -0.14 -16.37
CA LEU A 156 0.67 -1.32 -17.15
C LEU A 156 -0.30 -1.57 -18.30
N VAL A 157 -1.62 -1.49 -18.07
CA VAL A 157 -2.63 -1.60 -19.14
C VAL A 157 -2.44 -0.52 -20.20
N GLN A 158 -1.98 0.67 -19.80
CA GLN A 158 -1.67 1.78 -20.70
C GLN A 158 -0.29 1.68 -21.37
N SER A 159 0.46 0.61 -21.12
CA SER A 159 1.85 0.45 -21.59
C SER A 159 2.78 1.59 -21.14
N ARG A 160 2.50 2.25 -19.99
CA ARG A 160 3.30 3.33 -19.41
C ARG A 160 4.28 2.77 -18.38
N PHE A 161 5.26 1.98 -18.85
CA PHE A 161 6.14 1.20 -17.97
C PHE A 161 6.99 2.03 -17.01
N ARG A 162 7.45 3.23 -17.41
CA ARG A 162 8.20 4.13 -16.53
C ARG A 162 7.38 4.59 -15.33
N LEU A 163 6.13 4.97 -15.59
CA LEU A 163 5.20 5.37 -14.55
C LEU A 163 4.83 4.17 -13.66
N ALA A 164 4.60 3.00 -14.27
CA ALA A 164 4.34 1.77 -13.53
C ALA A 164 5.52 1.39 -12.60
N ALA A 165 6.75 1.51 -13.07
CA ALA A 165 7.95 1.26 -12.26
C ALA A 165 8.07 2.24 -11.08
N LEU A 166 7.86 3.54 -11.32
CA LEU A 166 7.85 4.55 -10.27
C LEU A 166 6.77 4.25 -9.22
N LEU A 167 5.53 4.00 -9.66
CA LEU A 167 4.41 3.70 -8.77
C LEU A 167 4.61 2.38 -8.01
N ALA A 168 5.23 1.38 -8.63
CA ALA A 168 5.55 0.10 -7.98
C ALA A 168 6.63 0.29 -6.90
N TYR A 169 7.64 1.12 -7.16
CA TYR A 169 8.61 1.52 -6.15
C TYR A 169 7.93 2.27 -4.99
N LEU A 170 7.08 3.26 -5.29
CA LEU A 170 6.31 3.98 -4.26
C LEU A 170 5.43 3.03 -3.43
N ALA A 171 4.81 2.03 -4.07
CA ALA A 171 4.04 1.01 -3.37
C ALA A 171 4.94 0.16 -2.47
N ALA A 172 6.12 -0.25 -2.94
CA ALA A 172 7.08 -1.04 -2.18
C ALA A 172 7.61 -0.31 -0.93
N ILE A 173 7.90 0.99 -1.04
CA ILE A 173 8.28 1.81 0.14
C ILE A 173 7.07 2.22 1.00
N THR A 174 5.84 1.99 0.53
CA THR A 174 4.66 2.10 1.41
C THR A 174 4.49 0.83 2.22
N ARG A 175 4.67 -0.33 1.59
CA ARG A 175 4.46 -1.66 2.13
C ARG A 175 5.33 -2.67 1.38
N TYR A 176 5.99 -3.57 2.10
CA TYR A 176 6.94 -4.52 1.51
C TYR A 176 6.29 -5.44 0.46
N GLU A 177 4.99 -5.72 0.58
CA GLU A 177 4.22 -6.49 -0.41
C GLU A 177 4.24 -5.84 -1.81
N GLY A 178 4.53 -4.55 -1.89
CA GLY A 178 4.73 -3.83 -3.15
C GLY A 178 5.92 -4.31 -3.98
N ILE A 179 6.85 -5.09 -3.42
CA ILE A 179 7.92 -5.73 -4.20
C ILE A 179 7.37 -6.65 -5.30
N VAL A 180 6.19 -7.24 -5.06
CA VAL A 180 5.49 -8.08 -6.05
C VAL A 180 5.10 -7.25 -7.28
N LEU A 181 4.76 -5.97 -7.09
CA LEU A 181 4.44 -5.06 -8.20
C LEU A 181 5.68 -4.71 -9.03
N VAL A 182 6.84 -4.58 -8.40
CA VAL A 182 8.11 -4.38 -9.12
C VAL A 182 8.40 -5.60 -10.00
N ALA A 183 8.26 -6.80 -9.46
CA ALA A 183 8.39 -8.04 -10.22
C ALA A 183 7.36 -8.13 -11.37
N LEU A 184 6.11 -7.70 -11.13
CA LEU A 184 5.08 -7.64 -12.16
C LEU A 184 5.46 -6.67 -13.30
N VAL A 185 6.07 -5.52 -12.99
CA VAL A 185 6.58 -4.59 -14.01
C VAL A 185 7.67 -5.24 -14.86
N PHE A 186 8.61 -5.98 -14.25
CA PHE A 186 9.63 -6.73 -15.00
C PHE A 186 9.03 -7.83 -15.88
N LEU A 187 8.07 -8.60 -15.35
CA LEU A 187 7.36 -9.61 -16.13
C LEU A 187 6.63 -8.95 -17.32
N ALA A 188 5.98 -7.82 -17.07
CA ALA A 188 5.30 -7.05 -18.10
C ALA A 188 6.29 -6.51 -19.13
N LEU A 189 7.51 -6.12 -18.75
CA LEU A 189 8.61 -5.72 -19.65
C LEU A 189 9.15 -6.88 -20.48
N TRP A 190 9.24 -8.07 -19.89
CA TRP A 190 9.73 -9.27 -20.56
C TRP A 190 8.72 -9.83 -21.57
N ARG A 191 7.40 -9.68 -21.30
CA ARG A 191 6.38 -10.21 -22.21
C ARG A 191 6.49 -9.59 -23.60
N PRO A 192 6.62 -10.41 -24.67
CA PRO A 192 6.60 -9.91 -26.03
C PRO A 192 5.22 -9.35 -26.36
N LYS A 193 5.17 -8.31 -27.21
CA LYS A 193 3.93 -7.59 -27.61
C LYS A 193 2.91 -8.45 -28.41
N GLY A 194 3.04 -9.77 -28.43
CA GLY A 194 2.48 -10.64 -29.47
C GLY A 194 1.17 -11.38 -29.20
N LEU A 195 0.51 -11.25 -28.04
CA LEU A 195 -0.61 -12.16 -27.69
C LEU A 195 -2.04 -11.57 -27.79
N GLY A 196 -2.22 -10.32 -28.22
CA GLY A 196 -3.58 -9.75 -28.30
C GLY A 196 -3.80 -8.59 -29.27
N SER A 197 -2.79 -8.20 -30.05
CA SER A 197 -2.92 -7.08 -31.00
C SER A 197 -2.96 -7.62 -32.43
N SER A 198 -4.01 -8.39 -32.76
CA SER A 198 -4.33 -8.78 -34.13
C SER A 198 -4.74 -7.55 -34.94
N ALA A 199 -3.80 -6.90 -35.65
CA ALA A 199 -4.04 -6.13 -36.89
C ALA A 199 -2.84 -5.28 -37.35
N GLY A 200 -1.78 -5.10 -36.54
CA GLY A 200 -0.68 -4.19 -36.89
C GLY A 200 0.62 -4.94 -37.20
N ALA A 201 1.00 -4.95 -38.48
CA ALA A 201 2.20 -5.60 -39.02
C ALA A 201 3.47 -5.41 -38.16
N GLY A 202 4.21 -6.50 -38.06
CA GLY A 202 5.36 -6.75 -37.19
C GLY A 202 6.34 -5.58 -37.03
N LYS A 203 6.40 -5.05 -35.81
CA LYS A 203 7.69 -4.62 -35.27
C LYS A 203 8.31 -5.84 -34.58
N PRO A 204 9.51 -6.28 -35.01
CA PRO A 204 10.12 -7.47 -34.47
C PRO A 204 10.28 -7.39 -32.95
N PHE A 205 10.22 -8.57 -32.33
CA PHE A 205 10.71 -8.84 -30.99
C PHE A 205 12.04 -8.09 -30.77
N GLY A 206 12.14 -7.25 -29.73
CA GLY A 206 13.47 -6.88 -29.24
C GLY A 206 13.78 -5.42 -28.94
N SER A 207 12.89 -4.45 -29.11
CA SER A 207 13.20 -3.09 -28.64
C SER A 207 12.04 -2.42 -27.93
N ARG A 208 11.69 -2.94 -26.75
CA ARG A 208 11.30 -1.98 -25.72
C ARG A 208 12.50 -1.06 -25.51
N PRO A 209 12.31 0.26 -25.50
CA PRO A 209 13.44 1.17 -25.40
C PRO A 209 14.23 0.82 -24.14
N LEU A 210 15.55 0.64 -24.27
CA LEU A 210 16.47 0.33 -23.16
C LEU A 210 16.21 1.23 -21.94
N ALA A 211 15.81 2.47 -22.18
CA ALA A 211 15.38 3.42 -21.15
C ALA A 211 14.27 2.90 -20.21
N GLU A 212 13.29 2.13 -20.67
CA GLU A 212 12.25 1.53 -19.81
C GLU A 212 12.84 0.48 -18.87
N TRP A 213 13.73 -0.37 -19.38
CA TRP A 213 14.45 -1.35 -18.57
C TRP A 213 15.34 -0.67 -17.53
N LEU A 214 16.14 0.31 -17.95
CA LEU A 214 16.99 1.08 -17.03
C LEU A 214 16.18 1.78 -15.94
N THR A 215 15.00 2.34 -16.29
CA THR A 215 14.09 2.96 -15.32
C THR A 215 13.57 1.94 -14.31
N ALA A 216 13.13 0.76 -14.77
CA ALA A 216 12.66 -0.30 -13.89
C ALA A 216 13.76 -0.84 -12.97
N VAL A 217 14.97 -1.05 -13.50
CA VAL A 217 16.15 -1.46 -12.72
C VAL A 217 16.51 -0.38 -11.69
N ALA A 218 16.55 0.89 -12.07
CA ALA A 218 16.83 1.99 -11.16
C ALA A 218 15.85 2.02 -9.98
N PHE A 219 14.55 1.90 -10.24
CA PHE A 219 13.53 1.87 -9.19
C PHE A 219 13.55 0.59 -8.34
N ALA A 220 13.89 -0.56 -8.94
CA ALA A 220 14.06 -1.81 -8.21
C ALA A 220 15.25 -1.75 -7.25
N LEU A 221 16.36 -1.12 -7.65
CA LEU A 221 17.52 -0.89 -6.80
C LEU A 221 17.32 0.24 -5.78
N ALA A 222 16.52 1.26 -6.13
CA ALA A 222 16.18 2.34 -5.21
C ALA A 222 15.43 1.83 -3.97
N PHE A 223 14.63 0.77 -4.10
CA PHE A 223 13.88 0.18 -2.98
C PHE A 223 14.77 -0.26 -1.80
N PRO A 224 15.70 -1.22 -1.95
CA PRO A 224 16.56 -1.64 -0.84
C PRO A 224 17.47 -0.51 -0.36
N LEU A 225 17.95 0.36 -1.27
CA LEU A 225 18.76 1.53 -0.88
C LEU A 225 17.98 2.51 0.00
N THR A 226 16.69 2.70 -0.28
CA THR A 226 15.83 3.56 0.55
C THR A 226 15.62 2.96 1.92
N LEU A 227 15.40 1.64 2.03
CA LEU A 227 15.29 0.95 3.32
C LEU A 227 16.60 1.00 4.12
N MET A 228 17.73 0.84 3.46
CA MET A 228 19.05 0.98 4.08
C MET A 228 19.28 2.41 4.59
N ALA A 229 18.92 3.42 3.78
CA ALA A 229 19.05 4.81 4.16
C ALA A 229 18.13 5.18 5.33
N THR A 230 16.87 4.71 5.33
CA THR A 230 15.95 4.96 6.44
C THR A 230 16.40 4.24 7.72
N GLY A 231 16.86 3.00 7.62
CA GLY A 231 17.43 2.27 8.77
C GLY A 231 18.66 2.97 9.36
N TRP A 232 19.58 3.43 8.50
CA TRP A 232 20.76 4.18 8.93
C TRP A 232 20.39 5.49 9.62
N LEU A 233 19.48 6.28 9.03
CA LEU A 233 19.05 7.57 9.60
C LEU A 233 18.28 7.41 10.91
N ALA A 234 17.51 6.33 11.06
CA ALA A 234 16.68 6.10 12.24
C ALA A 234 17.47 5.47 13.39
N ALA A 235 18.28 4.45 13.13
CA ALA A 235 18.90 3.62 14.16
C ALA A 235 20.45 3.64 14.14
N GLY A 236 21.07 4.36 13.19
CA GLY A 236 22.52 4.28 12.96
C GLY A 236 22.97 2.97 12.33
N ASN A 237 22.04 2.12 11.87
CA ASN A 237 22.32 0.80 11.32
C ASN A 237 21.53 0.58 10.01
N ALA A 238 22.24 0.44 8.88
CA ALA A 238 21.62 0.24 7.57
C ALA A 238 20.87 -1.10 7.45
N LEU A 239 21.14 -2.06 8.33
CA LEU A 239 20.50 -3.39 8.32
C LEU A 239 19.34 -3.50 9.31
N GLU A 240 18.99 -2.44 10.03
CA GLU A 240 17.94 -2.46 11.04
C GLU A 240 16.58 -2.89 10.45
N PHE A 241 16.32 -2.55 9.19
CA PHE A 241 15.09 -2.95 8.50
C PHE A 241 14.92 -4.48 8.41
N LEU A 242 16.00 -5.27 8.45
CA LEU A 242 15.92 -6.74 8.48
C LEU A 242 15.36 -7.24 9.82
N GLY A 243 15.63 -6.52 10.92
CA GLY A 243 15.12 -6.83 12.25
C GLY A 243 13.68 -6.37 12.45
N ALA A 244 13.31 -5.19 11.93
CA ALA A 244 11.96 -4.64 12.02
C ALA A 244 10.93 -5.46 11.21
N GLN A 245 11.37 -6.17 10.17
CA GLN A 245 10.54 -7.02 9.32
C GLN A 245 10.29 -8.39 9.99
N SER A 246 9.54 -8.40 11.10
CA SER A 246 9.10 -9.65 11.75
C SER A 246 8.35 -10.57 10.79
N MET A 247 7.69 -10.03 9.75
CA MET A 247 7.08 -10.79 8.66
C MET A 247 8.12 -11.48 7.77
N ALA A 248 9.24 -10.85 7.39
CA ALA A 248 10.31 -11.54 6.68
C ALA A 248 10.96 -12.62 7.57
N GLY A 249 11.06 -12.37 8.89
CA GLY A 249 11.40 -13.40 9.87
C GLY A 249 10.38 -14.54 9.94
N ILE A 250 9.08 -14.24 9.84
CA ILE A 250 7.99 -15.25 9.76
C ILE A 250 8.09 -16.02 8.44
N TRP A 251 8.30 -15.36 7.31
CA TRP A 251 8.47 -16.01 6.00
C TRP A 251 9.75 -16.84 5.94
N LEU A 252 10.87 -16.35 6.50
CA LEU A 252 12.11 -17.11 6.64
C LEU A 252 11.94 -18.28 7.60
N ARG A 253 11.13 -18.16 8.66
CA ARG A 253 10.72 -19.30 9.51
C ARG A 253 9.82 -20.31 8.79
N PHE A 254 8.94 -19.84 7.91
CA PHE A 254 8.12 -20.72 7.06
C PHE A 254 8.95 -21.40 5.96
N LEU A 255 9.98 -20.74 5.45
CA LEU A 255 10.87 -21.23 4.39
C LEU A 255 12.08 -21.99 4.94
N ALA A 256 12.41 -21.86 6.22
CA ALA A 256 13.41 -22.67 6.91
C ALA A 256 12.75 -23.99 7.35
N PRO A 257 12.97 -25.12 6.66
CA PRO A 257 12.29 -26.37 6.95
C PRO A 257 12.61 -26.97 8.34
N GLY A 258 13.55 -26.38 9.10
CA GLY A 258 13.98 -26.86 10.41
C GLY A 258 13.10 -26.47 11.61
N ASP A 259 12.34 -25.37 11.52
CA ASP A 259 11.65 -24.82 12.72
C ASP A 259 10.28 -25.46 13.00
N LEU A 260 9.71 -26.20 12.04
CA LEU A 260 8.49 -26.98 12.28
C LEU A 260 8.69 -28.11 13.31
N LEU A 261 9.93 -28.58 13.50
CA LEU A 261 10.28 -29.59 14.51
C LEU A 261 10.50 -29.01 15.91
N PHE A 262 10.77 -27.71 16.04
CA PHE A 262 11.00 -27.07 17.35
C PHE A 262 9.69 -26.68 18.05
N ILE A 263 8.65 -26.33 17.28
CA ILE A 263 7.34 -25.98 17.83
C ILE A 263 6.62 -27.21 18.42
N SER A 264 6.79 -28.40 17.82
CA SER A 264 6.26 -29.65 18.37
C SER A 264 6.94 -30.04 19.69
N ALA A 265 8.26 -29.85 19.81
CA ALA A 265 9.00 -30.15 21.04
C ALA A 265 8.68 -29.19 22.21
N CYS A 266 8.35 -27.93 21.94
CA CYS A 266 8.02 -26.96 22.98
C CYS A 266 6.59 -27.16 23.53
N SER A 267 5.63 -27.50 22.67
CA SER A 267 4.26 -27.86 23.04
C SER A 267 4.21 -29.09 23.97
N GLU A 268 5.07 -30.09 23.73
CA GLU A 268 5.13 -31.30 24.56
C GLU A 268 5.71 -31.04 25.96
N ARG A 269 6.58 -30.04 26.10
CA ARG A 269 7.17 -29.69 27.41
C ARG A 269 6.22 -28.85 28.27
N GLN A 270 5.35 -28.05 27.65
CA GLN A 270 4.37 -27.22 28.34
C GLN A 270 3.10 -27.99 28.77
N SER A 271 2.75 -29.07 28.06
CA SER A 271 1.69 -29.99 28.51
C SER A 271 2.13 -30.85 29.70
N ARG A 272 3.41 -31.27 29.77
CA ARG A 272 3.92 -32.05 30.91
C ARG A 272 4.03 -31.24 32.22
N SER A 273 4.34 -29.94 32.15
CA SER A 273 4.35 -29.09 33.35
C SER A 273 2.95 -28.78 33.88
N PHE A 274 1.92 -28.77 33.02
CA PHE A 274 0.54 -28.56 33.45
C PHE A 274 -0.06 -29.77 34.18
N VAL A 275 0.37 -31.00 33.85
CA VAL A 275 -0.06 -32.22 34.55
C VAL A 275 0.64 -32.37 35.92
N ALA A 276 1.88 -31.93 36.05
CA ALA A 276 2.62 -31.99 37.31
C ALA A 276 2.09 -31.03 38.40
N GLY A 277 1.44 -29.93 38.01
CA GLY A 277 0.89 -28.93 38.94
C GLY A 277 -0.48 -29.25 39.55
N ARG A 278 -1.10 -30.38 39.19
CA ARG A 278 -2.44 -30.79 39.70
C ARG A 278 -2.41 -31.90 40.75
N ALA A 279 -1.23 -32.34 41.17
CA ALA A 279 -1.05 -33.43 42.12
C ALA A 279 -0.66 -32.98 43.55
N LEU A 280 -0.88 -31.71 43.89
CA LEU A 280 -0.68 -31.14 45.23
C LEU A 280 -1.97 -30.48 45.72
#